data_AF-A0A829GI78-F1
#
_entry.id   AF-A0A829GI78-F1
#
_cell.length_a   1.000
_cell.length_b   1.000
_cell.length_c   1.000
_cell.angle_alpha   90.00
_cell.angle_beta   90.00
_cell.angle_gamma   90.00
#
_symmetry.space_group_name_H-M   'P 1'
#
loop_
_entity.id
_entity.type
_entity.pdbx_description
1 polymer ?
#
loop_
_entity_poly.entity_id
_entity_poly.type
_entity_poly.pdbx_seq_one_letter_code
_entity_poly.pdbx_strand_id
1 'polypeptide(L)'
;KPLVAIPTRAEFGAVLRFLKAHPGFDKHHIPAIAKAVHLTVHQVILAVQVFFELDFVTIEGAFISPVTAPAKKPLQTAKAYAARTAFLDLAQQLQTMPRAQLETMLLTEHSDSEVES
;
A
#
# COMPACT_ATOMS: atom_id res chain seq x y z
N LYS A 1 14.09 -8.56 -2.33
CA LYS A 1 12.83 -7.98 -2.86
C LYS A 1 12.92 -6.46 -2.69
N PRO A 2 12.79 -5.64 -3.74
CA PRO A 2 12.92 -4.19 -3.62
C PRO A 2 11.81 -3.59 -2.75
N LEU A 3 12.11 -2.50 -2.04
CA LEU A 3 11.13 -1.74 -1.28
C LEU A 3 10.10 -1.14 -2.25
N VAL A 4 8.84 -1.58 -2.17
CA VAL A 4 7.73 -0.98 -2.93
C VAL A 4 7.50 0.44 -2.43
N ALA A 5 7.81 1.45 -3.24
CA ALA A 5 7.53 2.84 -2.90
C ALA A 5 6.01 3.09 -2.79
N ILE A 6 5.61 4.04 -1.94
CA ILE A 6 4.22 4.50 -1.88
C ILE A 6 3.94 5.37 -3.12
N PRO A 7 2.86 5.11 -3.88
CA PRO A 7 2.47 5.99 -4.97
C PRO A 7 2.17 7.41 -4.47
N THR A 8 2.53 8.41 -5.26
CA THR A 8 2.12 9.80 -5.05
C THR A 8 0.61 9.96 -5.25
N ARG A 9 0.04 11.06 -4.75
CA ARG A 9 -1.39 11.37 -4.98
C ARG A 9 -1.77 11.39 -6.46
N ALA A 10 -0.88 11.87 -7.33
CA ALA A 10 -1.11 11.92 -8.78
C ALA A 10 -1.14 10.51 -9.38
N GLU A 11 -0.25 9.62 -8.93
CA GLU A 11 -0.16 8.22 -9.35
C GLU A 11 -1.37 7.40 -8.87
N PHE A 12 -1.79 7.56 -7.61
CA PHE A 12 -3.08 7.03 -7.13
C PHE A 12 -4.22 7.49 -8.06
N GLY A 13 -4.29 8.79 -8.34
CA GLY A 13 -5.28 9.35 -9.26
C GLY A 13 -5.23 8.73 -10.66
N ALA A 14 -4.04 8.38 -11.17
CA ALA A 14 -3.89 7.73 -12.47
C ALA A 14 -4.48 6.32 -12.48
N VAL A 15 -4.22 5.52 -11.43
CA VAL A 15 -4.82 4.18 -11.27
C VAL A 15 -6.35 4.28 -11.20
N LEU A 16 -6.88 5.22 -10.41
CA LEU A 16 -8.34 5.39 -10.30
C LEU A 16 -8.97 5.84 -11.63
N ARG A 17 -8.32 6.74 -12.38
CA ARG A 17 -8.79 7.15 -13.71
C ARG A 17 -8.80 5.97 -14.69
N PHE A 18 -7.77 5.12 -14.64
CA PHE A 18 -7.73 3.91 -15.46
C PHE A 18 -8.92 2.99 -15.14
N LEU A 19 -9.19 2.72 -13.87
CA LEU A 19 -10.33 1.89 -13.44
C LEU A 19 -11.69 2.52 -13.81
N LYS A 20 -11.80 3.86 -13.74
CA LYS A 20 -12.98 4.59 -14.21
C LYS A 20 -13.27 4.42 -15.70
N ALA A 21 -12.22 4.30 -16.52
CA ALA A 21 -12.35 4.04 -17.95
C ALA A 21 -12.67 2.56 -18.27
N HIS A 22 -12.48 1.64 -17.31
CA HIS A 22 -12.69 0.20 -17.49
C HIS A 22 -13.48 -0.39 -16.32
N PRO A 23 -14.81 -0.12 -16.21
CA PRO A 23 -15.65 -0.74 -15.18
C PRO A 23 -15.65 -2.27 -15.28
N GLY A 24 -15.65 -2.98 -14.15
CA GLY A 24 -15.55 -4.45 -14.13
C GLY A 24 -14.17 -4.95 -14.53
N PHE A 25 -13.10 -4.23 -14.15
CA PHE A 25 -11.73 -4.59 -14.49
C PHE A 25 -11.31 -5.89 -13.80
N ASP A 26 -10.83 -6.88 -14.54
CA ASP A 26 -10.33 -8.14 -13.98
C ASP A 26 -8.95 -7.95 -13.32
N LYS A 27 -8.86 -8.24 -12.02
CA LYS A 27 -7.64 -8.12 -11.20
C LYS A 27 -6.45 -8.95 -11.72
N HIS A 28 -6.68 -10.02 -12.48
CA HIS A 28 -5.59 -10.77 -13.11
C HIS A 28 -4.81 -9.94 -14.14
N HIS A 29 -5.42 -8.88 -14.67
CA HIS A 29 -4.81 -7.95 -15.61
C HIS A 29 -4.17 -6.72 -14.95
N ILE A 30 -4.02 -6.65 -13.62
CA ILE A 30 -3.30 -5.57 -12.93
C ILE A 30 -1.96 -5.17 -13.59
N PRO A 31 -1.14 -6.11 -14.14
CA PRO A 31 0.07 -5.74 -14.89
C PRO A 31 -0.17 -4.79 -16.08
N ALA A 32 -1.35 -4.83 -16.71
CA ALA A 32 -1.72 -3.90 -17.77
C ALA A 32 -1.91 -2.47 -17.25
N ILE A 33 -2.53 -2.30 -16.07
CA ILE A 33 -2.64 -0.99 -15.41
C ILE A 33 -1.24 -0.46 -15.12
N ALA A 34 -0.40 -1.29 -14.50
CA ALA A 34 0.97 -0.94 -14.11
C ALA A 34 1.76 -0.39 -15.32
N LYS A 35 1.67 -1.08 -16.46
CA LYS A 35 2.26 -0.62 -17.72
C LYS A 35 1.69 0.71 -18.20
N ALA A 36 0.36 0.89 -18.16
CA ALA A 36 -0.32 2.07 -18.67
C ALA A 36 -0.06 3.34 -17.84
N VAL A 37 0.11 3.20 -16.52
CA VAL A 37 0.32 4.33 -15.59
C VAL A 37 1.76 4.46 -15.10
N HIS A 38 2.67 3.69 -15.69
CA HIS A 38 4.11 3.68 -15.36
C HIS A 38 4.43 3.40 -13.88
N LEU A 39 3.68 2.48 -13.27
CA LEU A 39 3.90 2.01 -11.90
C LEU A 39 4.33 0.55 -11.89
N THR A 40 4.89 0.10 -10.77
CA THR A 40 5.10 -1.33 -10.54
C THR A 40 3.77 -2.04 -10.24
N VAL A 41 3.70 -3.35 -10.51
CA VAL A 41 2.54 -4.19 -10.15
C VAL A 41 2.19 -4.05 -8.67
N HIS A 42 3.20 -4.02 -7.79
CA HIS A 42 2.98 -3.88 -6.35
C HIS A 42 2.41 -2.51 -5.96
N GLN A 43 2.83 -1.42 -6.63
CA GLN A 43 2.25 -0.09 -6.44
C GLN A 43 0.78 -0.04 -6.86
N VAL A 44 0.42 -0.70 -7.96
CA VAL A 44 -0.98 -0.78 -8.40
C VAL A 44 -1.81 -1.63 -7.43
N ILE A 45 -1.30 -2.77 -6.96
CA ILE A 45 -1.98 -3.59 -5.94
C ILE A 45 -2.25 -2.76 -4.68
N LEU A 46 -1.24 -2.05 -4.18
CA LEU A 46 -1.41 -1.16 -3.04
C LEU A 46 -2.47 -0.08 -3.32
N ALA A 47 -2.46 0.52 -4.51
CA ALA A 47 -3.44 1.52 -4.88
C ALA A 47 -4.88 0.97 -4.88
N VAL A 48 -5.08 -0.22 -5.45
CA VAL A 48 -6.39 -0.90 -5.45
C VAL A 48 -6.83 -1.24 -4.03
N GLN A 49 -5.94 -1.75 -3.18
CA GLN A 49 -6.24 -2.06 -1.78
C GLN A 49 -6.71 -0.82 -1.01
N VAL A 50 -5.97 0.29 -1.15
CA VAL A 50 -6.33 1.56 -0.53
C VAL A 50 -7.68 2.07 -1.05
N PHE A 51 -7.94 1.98 -2.34
CA PHE A 51 -9.24 2.39 -2.89
C PHE A 51 -10.38 1.52 -2.38
N PHE A 52 -10.16 0.21 -2.22
CA PHE A 52 -11.16 -0.69 -1.68
C PHE A 52 -11.47 -0.35 -0.21
N GLU A 53 -10.44 -0.16 0.62
CA GLU A 53 -10.60 0.23 2.04
C GLU A 53 -11.28 1.60 2.23
N LEU A 54 -11.14 2.50 1.26
CA LEU A 54 -11.75 3.83 1.30
C LEU A 54 -13.10 3.91 0.56
N ASP A 55 -13.64 2.80 0.06
CA ASP A 55 -14.88 2.72 -0.74
C ASP A 55 -14.85 3.52 -2.06
N PHE A 56 -13.68 3.65 -2.68
CA PHE A 56 -13.51 4.24 -4.02
C PHE A 56 -13.74 3.21 -5.14
N VAL A 57 -13.56 1.93 -4.83
CA VAL A 57 -13.83 0.80 -5.72
C VAL A 57 -14.51 -0.32 -4.92
N THR A 58 -15.33 -1.11 -5.60
CA THR A 58 -15.82 -2.40 -5.09
C THR A 58 -15.04 -3.54 -5.75
N ILE A 59 -14.97 -4.68 -5.07
CA ILE A 59 -14.35 -5.90 -5.59
C ILE A 59 -15.38 -7.03 -5.47
N GLU A 60 -15.84 -7.54 -6.61
CA GLU A 60 -16.78 -8.65 -6.71
C GLU A 60 -16.09 -9.82 -7.41
N GLY A 61 -15.64 -10.79 -6.63
CA GLY A 61 -14.84 -11.92 -7.13
C GLY A 61 -13.47 -11.49 -7.68
N ALA A 62 -13.34 -11.49 -9.00
CA ALA A 62 -12.14 -11.04 -9.71
C ALA A 62 -12.25 -9.62 -10.26
N PHE A 63 -13.46 -9.03 -10.26
CA PHE A 63 -13.73 -7.77 -10.93
C PHE A 63 -13.68 -6.59 -9.97
N ILE A 64 -13.02 -5.52 -10.41
CA ILE A 64 -12.86 -4.26 -9.70
C ILE A 64 -13.71 -3.22 -10.41
N SER A 65 -14.63 -2.59 -9.69
CA SER A 65 -15.53 -1.57 -10.25
C SER A 65 -15.37 -0.24 -9.51
N PRO A 66 -15.23 0.88 -10.23
CA PRO A 66 -15.14 2.21 -9.62
C PRO A 66 -16.50 2.64 -9.07
N VAL A 67 -16.51 3.26 -7.89
CA VAL A 67 -17.71 3.93 -7.36
C VAL A 67 -17.88 5.28 -8.06
N THR A 68 -19.10 5.61 -8.49
CA THR A 68 -19.39 6.80 -9.31
C THR A 68 -19.09 8.12 -8.57
N ALA A 69 -19.47 8.21 -7.29
CA ALA A 69 -19.30 9.39 -6.46
C ALA A 69 -18.90 8.99 -5.02
N PRO A 70 -17.66 8.51 -4.81
CA PRO A 70 -17.22 8.10 -3.49
C PRO A 70 -17.10 9.33 -2.57
N ALA A 71 -17.45 9.14 -1.29
CA ALA A 71 -17.23 10.16 -0.28
C ALA A 71 -15.74 10.47 -0.15
N LYS A 72 -15.39 11.74 0.06
CA LYS A 72 -13.99 12.13 0.29
C LYS A 72 -13.52 11.53 1.62
N LYS A 73 -12.48 10.71 1.57
CA LYS A 73 -11.83 10.15 2.76
C LYS A 73 -10.33 10.44 2.76
N PRO A 74 -9.71 10.70 3.93
CA PRO A 74 -8.26 10.88 4.02
C PRO A 74 -7.53 9.60 3.62
N LEU A 75 -6.38 9.73 2.96
CA LEU A 75 -5.57 8.59 2.54
C LEU A 75 -5.04 7.78 3.73
N GLN A 76 -4.76 8.47 4.83
CA GLN A 76 -4.19 7.92 6.06
C GLN A 76 -5.15 7.01 6.82
N THR A 77 -6.46 7.05 6.53
CA THR A 77 -7.43 6.16 7.17
C THR A 77 -7.43 4.76 6.55
N ALA A 78 -6.74 4.55 5.41
CA ALA A 78 -6.53 3.24 4.83
C ALA A 78 -5.44 2.49 5.62
N LYS A 79 -5.78 1.29 6.12
CA LYS A 79 -4.87 0.40 6.84
C LYS A 79 -3.71 -0.03 5.94
N ALA A 80 -3.97 -0.35 4.67
CA ALA A 80 -2.92 -0.71 3.72
C ALA A 80 -1.91 0.43 3.51
N TYR A 81 -2.39 1.69 3.46
CA TYR A 81 -1.52 2.86 3.33
C TYR A 81 -0.67 3.07 4.59
N ALA A 82 -1.30 3.05 5.77
CA ALA A 82 -0.61 3.22 7.05
C ALA A 82 0.45 2.12 7.27
N ALA A 83 0.11 0.85 7.01
CA ALA A 83 1.02 -0.28 7.13
C ALA A 83 2.21 -0.16 6.17
N ARG A 84 1.98 0.29 4.93
CA ARG A 84 3.08 0.49 3.97
C ARG A 84 4.01 1.61 4.42
N THR A 85 3.45 2.70 4.94
CA THR A 85 4.22 3.86 5.44
C THR A 85 5.10 3.42 6.61
N ALA A 86 4.51 2.78 7.63
CA ALA A 86 5.26 2.26 8.78
C ALA A 86 6.37 1.29 8.38
N PHE A 87 6.12 0.39 7.41
CA PHE A 87 7.14 -0.53 6.90
C PHE A 87 8.32 0.20 6.23
N LEU A 88 8.03 1.22 5.40
CA LEU A 88 9.09 1.98 4.74
C LEU A 88 9.88 2.83 5.73
N ASP A 89 9.21 3.44 6.71
CA ASP A 89 9.85 4.21 7.77
C ASP A 89 10.78 3.32 8.60
N LEU A 90 10.31 2.13 9.02
CA LEU A 90 11.13 1.15 9.73
C LEU A 90 12.30 0.66 8.87
N ALA A 91 12.06 0.33 7.59
CA ALA A 91 13.13 -0.11 6.69
C ALA A 91 14.21 0.98 6.54
N GLN A 92 13.81 2.24 6.40
CA GLN A 92 14.72 3.38 6.31
C GLN A 92 15.51 3.59 7.60
N GLN A 93 14.85 3.48 8.76
CA GLN A 93 15.50 3.54 10.06
C GLN A 93 16.56 2.45 10.18
N LEU A 94 16.21 1.19 9.94
CA LEU A 94 17.13 0.05 10.00
C LEU A 94 18.32 0.19 9.04
N GLN A 95 18.11 0.73 7.84
CA GLN A 95 19.18 0.93 6.84
C GLN A 95 20.16 2.03 7.22
N THR A 96 19.73 3.02 8.01
CA THR A 96 20.55 4.18 8.41
C THR A 96 21.05 4.12 9.84
N MET A 97 20.56 3.15 10.63
CA MET A 97 20.87 3.03 12.04
C MET A 97 22.34 2.61 12.26
N PRO A 98 23.09 3.30 13.14
CA PRO A 98 24.41 2.84 13.56
C PRO A 98 24.33 1.46 14.22
N ARG A 99 25.32 0.60 13.97
CA ARG A 99 25.37 -0.77 14.51
C ARG A 99 25.11 -0.86 16.02
N ALA A 100 25.73 0.01 16.82
CA ALA A 100 25.55 0.00 18.28
C ALA A 100 24.09 0.29 18.71
N GLN A 101 23.38 1.15 17.98
CA GLN A 101 21.97 1.43 18.24
C GLN A 101 21.09 0.25 17.81
N LEU A 102 21.43 -0.41 16.69
CA LEU A 102 20.74 -1.60 16.22
C LEU A 102 20.86 -2.75 17.21
N GLU A 103 22.06 -3.01 17.73
CA GLU A 103 22.30 -4.03 18.76
C GLU A 103 21.48 -3.75 20.02
N THR A 104 21.43 -2.48 20.46
CA THR A 104 20.61 -2.09 21.61
C THR A 104 19.13 -2.37 21.36
N MET A 105 18.59 -1.94 20.21
CA MET A 105 17.18 -2.12 19.86
C MET A 105 16.77 -3.60 19.85
N LEU A 106 17.60 -4.47 19.24
CA LEU A 106 17.36 -5.91 19.17
C LEU A 106 17.40 -6.57 20.55
N LEU A 107 18.32 -6.16 21.42
CA LEU A 107 18.42 -6.67 22.78
C LEU A 107 17.23 -6.25 23.65
N THR A 108 16.72 -5.01 23.50
CA THR A 108 15.53 -4.56 24.22
C THR A 108 14.24 -5.24 23.77
N GLU A 109 14.03 -5.48 22.46
CA GLU A 109 12.82 -6.18 22.00
C GLU A 109 12.75 -7.65 22.43
N HIS A 110 13.90 -8.31 22.62
CA HIS A 110 13.95 -9.70 23.12
C HIS A 110 13.81 -9.81 24.64
N SER A 111 13.95 -8.71 25.39
CA SER A 111 13.87 -8.71 26.86
C SER A 111 12.43 -8.74 27.38
N ASP A 112 11.48 -8.18 26.62
CA ASP A 112 10.06 -8.14 27.00
C ASP A 112 9.32 -9.47 26.75
N SER A 113 9.99 -10.48 26.17
CA SER A 113 9.41 -11.80 25.87
C SER A 113 9.47 -12.80 27.03
N GLU A 114 10.18 -12.49 28.12
CA GLU A 114 10.41 -13.42 29.25
C GLU A 114 9.54 -13.14 30.49
N VAL A 115 8.62 -12.17 30.45
CA VAL A 115 7.79 -11.78 31.61
C VAL A 115 6.28 -11.91 31.32
N GLU A 116 5.86 -13.02 30.72
CA GLU A 116 4.48 -13.51 30.89
C GLU A 116 4.54 -15.02 31.15
N SER A 117 4.48 -15.39 32.43
CA SER A 117 4.24 -16.74 32.94
C SER A 117 3.26 -16.67 34.11
#